data_AF-A0A0C9XYL6-F1
#
_entry.id   AF-A0A0C9XYL6-F1
#
_cell.length_a   1.000
_cell.length_b   1.000
_cell.length_c   1.000
_cell.angle_alpha   90.00
_cell.angle_beta   90.00
_cell.angle_gamma   90.00
#
_symmetry.space_group_name_H-M   'P 1'
#
loop_
_entity.id
_entity.type
_entity.pdbx_description
1 polymer ?
#
loop_
_entity_poly.entity_id
_entity_poly.type
_entity_poly.pdbx_seq_one_letter_code
_entity_poly.pdbx_strand_id
1 'polypeptide(L)'
;MWDDPQDESDTSTEEDRESRLKEEQWRFLIHEGARCARFLNTPESAWDIVHGLGVERKESLLLQRELVDMKKPLKQTTAGKRLHKESPTSLG
;
A
#
# COMPACT_ATOMS: atom_id res chain seq x y z
N MET A 1 6.42 -18.47 -6.19
CA MET A 1 5.81 -17.17 -6.56
C MET A 1 4.59 -17.02 -5.65
N TRP A 2 4.08 -15.83 -5.40
CA TRP A 2 3.14 -15.48 -4.30
C TRP A 2 1.81 -16.25 -4.21
N ASP A 3 1.62 -17.30 -5.00
CA ASP A 3 0.48 -18.22 -5.04
C ASP A 3 0.62 -19.40 -4.06
N ASP A 4 1.68 -19.42 -3.22
CA ASP A 4 1.76 -20.39 -2.14
C ASP A 4 0.74 -20.00 -1.05
N PRO A 5 -0.28 -20.83 -0.78
CA PRO A 5 -1.28 -20.51 0.23
C PRO A 5 -0.60 -20.39 1.59
N GLN A 6 -0.70 -19.21 2.20
CA GLN A 6 -0.30 -19.01 3.59
C GLN A 6 -1.44 -19.49 4.49
N ASP A 7 -1.16 -20.53 5.27
CA ASP A 7 -1.98 -21.13 6.32
C ASP A 7 -3.35 -21.68 5.90
N GLU A 8 -3.44 -23.01 5.87
CA GLU A 8 -4.69 -23.78 5.72
C GLU A 8 -5.70 -23.55 6.88
N SER A 9 -5.35 -22.74 7.90
CA SER A 9 -6.24 -22.42 9.02
C SER A 9 -7.21 -21.26 8.74
N ASP A 10 -6.95 -20.45 7.70
CA ASP A 10 -7.85 -19.35 7.31
C ASP A 10 -8.85 -19.87 6.27
N THR A 11 -9.99 -20.41 6.73
CA THR A 11 -11.11 -20.87 5.88
C THR A 11 -11.78 -19.77 5.06
N SER A 12 -11.34 -18.51 5.18
CA SER A 12 -11.83 -17.38 4.40
C SER A 12 -11.38 -17.50 2.95
N THR A 13 -12.30 -17.31 1.99
CA THR A 13 -11.89 -17.18 0.59
C THR A 13 -11.07 -15.91 0.38
N GLU A 14 -10.25 -15.88 -0.67
CA GLU A 14 -9.49 -14.69 -1.07
C GLU A 14 -10.41 -13.48 -1.29
N GLU A 15 -11.63 -13.72 -1.76
CA GLU A 15 -12.65 -12.69 -2.02
C GLU A 15 -13.23 -12.12 -0.72
N ASP A 16 -13.46 -12.96 0.28
CA ASP A 16 -13.91 -12.51 1.60
C ASP A 16 -12.83 -11.67 2.28
N ARG A 17 -11.57 -12.08 2.15
CA ARG A 17 -10.42 -11.33 2.68
C ARG A 17 -10.26 -9.99 1.98
N GLU A 18 -10.35 -9.95 0.65
CA GLU A 18 -10.31 -8.69 -0.12
C GLU A 18 -11.48 -7.76 0.29
N SER A 19 -12.68 -8.30 0.47
CA SER A 19 -13.87 -7.52 0.86
C SER A 19 -13.69 -6.89 2.25
N ARG A 20 -13.22 -7.67 3.23
CA ARG A 20 -12.89 -7.15 4.57
C ARG A 20 -11.83 -6.05 4.51
N LEU A 21 -10.78 -6.23 3.71
CA LEU A 21 -9.74 -5.21 3.53
C LEU A 21 -10.31 -3.89 2.97
N LYS A 22 -11.22 -3.97 2.00
CA LYS A 22 -11.88 -2.78 1.42
C LYS A 22 -12.81 -2.09 2.41
N GLU A 23 -13.51 -2.84 3.24
CA GLU A 23 -14.51 -2.33 4.18
C GLU A 23 -13.91 -1.78 5.48
N GLU A 24 -12.77 -2.32 5.91
CA GLU A 24 -12.12 -1.96 7.16
C GLU A 24 -10.84 -1.14 6.89
N GLN A 25 -9.71 -1.81 6.61
CA GLN A 25 -8.39 -1.19 6.62
C GLN A 25 -8.18 -0.18 5.49
N TRP A 26 -8.71 -0.46 4.29
CA TRP A 26 -8.53 0.38 3.11
C TRP A 26 -9.68 1.32 2.84
N ARG A 27 -10.76 1.23 3.62
CA ARG A 27 -11.96 2.05 3.42
C ARG A 27 -11.65 3.54 3.31
N PHE A 28 -10.80 4.05 4.20
CA PHE A 28 -10.39 5.46 4.15
C PHE A 28 -9.58 5.78 2.88
N LEU A 29 -8.65 4.90 2.47
CA LEU A 29 -7.88 5.09 1.25
C LEU A 29 -8.78 5.14 0.01
N ILE A 30 -9.75 4.22 -0.06
CA ILE A 30 -10.72 4.14 -1.15
C ILE A 30 -11.62 5.38 -1.16
N HIS A 31 -12.08 5.83 0.01
CA HIS A 31 -12.86 7.06 0.15
C HIS A 31 -12.11 8.28 -0.39
N GLU A 32 -10.81 8.37 -0.13
CA GLU A 32 -9.93 9.44 -0.65
C GLU A 32 -9.50 9.23 -2.12
N GLY A 33 -10.11 8.28 -2.84
CA GLY A 33 -9.95 8.09 -4.27
C GLY A 33 -8.94 7.01 -4.68
N ALA A 34 -8.39 6.23 -3.73
CA ALA A 34 -7.63 5.04 -4.08
C ALA A 34 -8.51 3.98 -4.76
N ARG A 35 -7.91 3.17 -5.63
CA ARG A 35 -8.59 2.08 -6.34
C ARG A 35 -7.88 0.76 -6.11
N CYS A 36 -8.65 -0.31 -5.91
CA CYS A 36 -8.14 -1.68 -5.91
C CYS A 36 -8.24 -2.25 -7.34
N ALA A 37 -7.23 -2.99 -7.77
CA ALA A 37 -7.23 -3.72 -9.04
C ALA A 37 -6.65 -5.12 -8.81
N ARG A 38 -7.26 -6.13 -9.43
CA ARG A 38 -6.93 -7.54 -9.22
C ARG A 38 -5.97 -8.02 -10.30
N PHE A 39 -4.86 -8.63 -9.88
CA PHE A 39 -3.95 -9.32 -10.79
C PHE A 39 -4.42 -10.76 -10.95
N LEU A 40 -4.74 -11.17 -12.19
CA LEU A 40 -5.34 -12.47 -12.50
C LEU A 40 -4.31 -13.51 -12.94
N ASN A 41 -3.05 -13.33 -12.53
CA ASN A 41 -1.91 -14.13 -12.95
C ASN A 41 -1.72 -14.20 -14.49
N THR A 42 -2.19 -13.19 -15.20
CA THR A 42 -2.01 -13.04 -16.65
C THR A 42 -1.25 -11.77 -17.00
N PRO A 43 -0.39 -11.79 -18.03
CA PRO A 43 0.29 -10.58 -18.49
C PRO A 43 -0.67 -9.44 -18.82
N GLU A 44 -1.84 -9.76 -19.38
CA GLU A 44 -2.86 -8.79 -19.76
C GLU A 44 -3.39 -8.04 -18.53
N SER A 45 -3.77 -8.78 -17.47
CA SER A 45 -4.24 -8.16 -16.23
C SER A 45 -3.17 -7.29 -15.56
N ALA A 46 -1.89 -7.66 -15.65
CA ALA A 46 -0.79 -6.83 -15.17
C ALA A 46 -0.72 -5.50 -15.94
N TRP A 47 -0.78 -5.55 -17.26
CA TRP A 47 -0.74 -4.33 -18.08
C TRP A 47 -1.98 -3.45 -17.87
N ASP A 48 -3.16 -4.03 -17.68
CA ASP A 48 -4.37 -3.29 -17.36
C ASP A 48 -4.22 -2.48 -16.06
N ILE A 49 -3.61 -3.09 -15.02
CA ILE A 49 -3.30 -2.39 -13.76
C ILE A 49 -2.35 -1.22 -14.03
N VAL A 50 -1.27 -1.45 -14.77
CA VAL A 50 -0.26 -0.42 -15.08
C VAL A 50 -0.88 0.74 -15.86
N HIS A 51 -1.65 0.46 -16.90
CA HIS A 51 -2.33 1.48 -17.69
C HIS A 51 -3.36 2.26 -16.85
N GLY A 52 -4.03 1.60 -15.91
CA GLY A 52 -4.97 2.20 -14.97
C GLY A 52 -4.36 3.22 -14.00
N LEU A 53 -3.02 3.27 -13.87
CA LEU A 53 -2.32 4.28 -13.07
C LEU A 53 -2.29 5.66 -13.75
N GLY A 54 -2.60 5.76 -15.04
CA GLY A 54 -2.57 6.98 -15.82
C GLY A 54 -1.17 7.31 -16.38
N VAL A 55 -1.15 8.09 -17.45
CA VAL A 55 0.08 8.53 -18.15
C VAL A 55 0.64 9.84 -17.56
N GLU A 56 -0.17 10.55 -16.77
CA GLU A 56 0.26 11.77 -16.11
C GLU A 56 1.35 11.45 -15.08
N ARG A 57 2.43 12.25 -15.09
CA ARG A 57 3.51 12.12 -14.13
C ARG A 57 2.95 12.35 -12.73
N LYS A 58 2.70 11.26 -12.01
CA LYS A 58 2.40 11.32 -10.57
C LYS A 58 3.58 12.03 -9.91
N GLU A 59 3.32 13.16 -9.28
CA GLU A 59 4.34 13.84 -8.51
C GLU A 59 4.82 12.87 -7.41
N SER A 60 6.12 12.58 -7.42
CA SER A 60 6.75 11.80 -6.38
C SER A 60 6.44 12.42 -5.03
N LEU A 61 5.96 11.62 -4.08
CA LEU A 61 5.71 12.09 -2.72
C LEU A 61 7.03 12.60 -2.12
N LEU A 62 6.95 13.58 -1.22
CA LEU A 62 8.13 14.11 -0.52
C LEU A 62 8.95 12.98 0.14
N LEU A 63 8.25 12.00 0.73
CA LEU A 63 8.88 10.83 1.34
C LEU A 63 9.71 10.03 0.32
N GLN A 64 9.21 9.83 -0.90
CA GLN A 64 9.91 9.09 -1.94
C GLN A 64 11.18 9.83 -2.37
N ARG A 65 11.10 11.16 -2.55
CA ARG A 65 12.29 12.00 -2.85
C ARG A 65 13.32 11.92 -1.73
N GLU A 66 12.89 11.99 -0.47
CA GLU A 66 13.78 11.91 0.67
C GLU A 66 14.49 10.56 0.78
N LEU A 67 13.77 9.46 0.56
CA LEU A 67 14.32 8.11 0.63
C LEU A 67 15.24 7.78 -0.55
N VAL A 68 14.85 8.14 -1.77
CA VAL A 68 15.52 7.70 -3.00
C VAL A 68 16.54 8.74 -3.46
N ASP A 69 16.08 9.94 -3.79
CA ASP A 69 16.93 10.98 -4.39
C ASP A 69 17.92 11.54 -3.38
N MET A 70 17.46 11.81 -2.15
CA MET A 70 18.28 12.37 -1.07
C MET A 70 18.97 11.29 -0.23
N LYS A 71 18.65 10.01 -0.44
CA LYS A 71 19.20 8.86 0.31
C LYS A 71 19.11 8.98 1.83
N LYS A 72 18.07 9.64 2.35
CA LYS A 72 17.86 9.74 3.79
C LYS A 72 17.36 8.40 4.33
N PRO A 73 17.84 7.94 5.49
CA PRO A 73 17.20 6.83 6.19
C PRO A 73 15.79 7.24 6.65
N LEU A 74 14.85 6.28 6.68
CA LEU A 74 13.42 6.54 6.98
C LEU A 74 13.21 7.40 8.23
N LYS A 75 13.97 7.14 9.30
CA LYS A 75 13.89 7.88 10.57
C LYS A 75 14.23 9.37 10.45
N GLN A 76 14.99 9.76 9.43
CA GLN A 76 15.40 11.14 9.18
C GLN A 76 14.52 11.87 8.16
N THR A 77 13.59 11.16 7.52
CA THR A 77 12.59 11.75 6.62
C THR A 77 11.63 12.64 7.39
N THR A 78 10.99 13.57 6.69
CA THR A 78 10.03 14.51 7.28
C THR A 78 8.84 13.75 7.89
N ALA A 79 8.33 12.73 7.18
CA ALA A 79 7.30 11.84 7.69
C ALA A 79 7.77 11.02 8.90
N GLY A 80 8.97 10.43 8.84
CA GLY A 80 9.53 9.63 9.93
C GLY A 80 9.73 10.42 11.22
N LYS A 81 10.23 11.66 11.13
CA LYS A 81 10.35 12.57 12.29
C LYS A 81 9.00 12.92 12.89
N ARG A 82 7.98 13.11 12.05
CA ARG A 82 6.62 13.45 12.50
C ARG A 82 5.98 12.29 13.27
N LEU A 83 6.07 11.08 12.74
CA LEU A 83 5.57 9.87 13.42
C LEU A 83 6.24 9.64 14.78
N HIS A 84 7.56 9.87 14.88
CA HIS A 84 8.28 9.76 16.15
C HIS A 84 7.90 10.85 17.16
N LYS A 85 7.48 12.04 16.71
CA LYS A 85 7.02 13.11 17.60
C LYS A 85 5.58 12.91 18.07
N GLU A 86 4.74 12.32 17.22
CA GLU A 86 3.32 12.03 17.49
C GLU A 86 3.11 10.73 18.27
N SER A 87 4.14 9.90 18.41
CA SER A 87 4.18 8.81 19.39
C SER A 87 4.83 9.31 20.68
N PRO A 88 4.08 9.88 21.64
CA PRO A 88 4.59 9.93 23.00
C PRO A 88 4.81 8.48 23.41
N THR A 89 6.04 8.17 23.80
CA THR A 89 6.47 6.98 24.52
C THR A 89 5.29 6.36 25.28
N SER A 90 4.68 5.33 24.70
CA SER A 90 3.64 4.57 25.37
C SER A 90 4.32 3.73 26.43
N LEU A 91 4.24 4.23 27.67
CA LEU A 91 4.15 3.49 28.93
C LEU A 91 5.29 2.48 29.20
N GLY A 92 6.21 2.92 30.06
CA GLY A 92 6.84 2.01 31.02
C GLY A 92 5.87 1.61 32.13
#